data_AF-A0AAU7E630-F1
#
_entry.id   AF-A0AAU7E630-F1
#
_cell.length_a   1.000
_cell.length_b   1.000
_cell.length_c   1.000
_cell.angle_alpha   90.00
_cell.angle_beta   90.00
_cell.angle_gamma   90.00
#
_symmetry.space_group_name_H-M   'P 1'
#
loop_
_entity.id
_entity.type
_entity.pdbx_description
1 polymer ?
#
loop_
_entity_poly.entity_id
_entity_poly.type
_entity_poly.pdbx_seq_one_letter_code
_entity_poly.pdbx_strand_id
1 'polypeptide(L)'
;MKNILKLLNKREQKIFLENKNLANKLWKIIPESNKRPMGAMEVIDAVKKENSLLDINSICKKFNIVLKKNMKLKKYNSKSNFDGNNITIEYKDEKDIPEQLGHIFQNFLSSIYFQYPPKYNLKTIDLHEKKAKNFANRLNLLIARYELAFNLKKHFEIINNLKKHFEIINNLKKHFEIINNLKKHFEIINNLKEYTNKRNNLIKKQYSEINKIQQENVKYNNDFYQAA
;
A
#
# COMPACT_ATOMS: atom_id res chain seq x y z
N MET A 1 23.27 -27.98 -33.33
CA MET A 1 24.11 -26.98 -32.63
C MET A 1 25.52 -27.05 -33.20
N LYS A 2 26.02 -25.99 -33.86
CA LYS A 2 27.47 -25.91 -34.17
C LYS A 2 28.23 -26.06 -32.86
N ASN A 3 29.21 -26.96 -32.83
CA ASN A 3 29.87 -27.38 -31.60
C ASN A 3 30.65 -26.18 -31.02
N ILE A 4 30.05 -25.44 -30.08
CA ILE A 4 30.60 -24.20 -29.47
C ILE A 4 32.02 -24.44 -28.93
N LEU A 5 32.31 -25.67 -28.51
CA LEU A 5 33.65 -26.14 -28.13
C LEU A 5 34.73 -25.83 -29.18
N LYS A 6 34.41 -25.88 -30.49
CA LYS A 6 35.37 -25.57 -31.57
C LYS A 6 35.74 -24.09 -31.65
N LEU A 7 34.95 -23.20 -31.06
CA LEU A 7 35.24 -21.76 -30.98
C LEU A 7 36.01 -21.39 -29.71
N LEU A 8 36.18 -22.35 -28.79
CA LEU A 8 36.80 -22.16 -27.48
C LEU A 8 38.20 -22.79 -27.47
N ASN A 9 39.14 -22.12 -26.80
CA ASN A 9 40.46 -22.66 -26.55
C ASN A 9 40.41 -23.83 -25.52
N LYS A 10 41.47 -24.65 -25.43
CA LYS A 10 41.51 -25.83 -24.54
C LYS A 10 41.17 -25.54 -23.07
N ARG A 11 41.51 -24.34 -22.56
CA ARG A 11 41.22 -23.94 -21.17
C ARG A 11 39.76 -23.55 -20.98
N GLU A 12 39.19 -22.83 -21.94
CA GLU A 12 37.76 -22.51 -21.99
C GLU A 12 36.91 -23.78 -22.07
N GLN A 13 37.35 -24.78 -22.84
CA GLN A 13 36.70 -26.09 -22.91
C GLN A 13 36.74 -26.84 -21.56
N LYS A 14 37.86 -26.76 -20.83
CA LYS A 14 37.98 -27.36 -19.48
C LYS A 14 37.00 -26.72 -18.49
N ILE A 15 36.93 -25.39 -18.48
CA ILE A 15 35.98 -24.63 -17.64
C ILE A 15 34.54 -24.99 -18.01
N PHE A 16 34.23 -25.07 -19.31
CA PHE A 16 32.91 -25.45 -19.79
C PHE A 16 32.51 -26.86 -19.29
N LEU A 17 33.45 -27.81 -19.26
CA LEU A 17 33.21 -29.16 -18.77
C LEU A 17 33.04 -29.20 -17.23
N GLU A 18 33.85 -28.45 -16.49
CA GLU A 18 33.69 -28.28 -15.03
C GLU A 18 32.32 -27.64 -14.70
N ASN A 19 31.92 -26.65 -15.49
CA ASN A 19 30.62 -26.00 -15.35
C ASN A 19 29.46 -26.96 -15.64
N LYS A 20 29.61 -27.91 -16.57
CA LYS A 20 28.54 -28.87 -16.89
C LYS A 20 28.07 -29.67 -15.66
N ASN A 21 28.99 -30.03 -14.75
CA ASN A 21 28.65 -30.76 -13.53
C ASN A 21 27.98 -29.87 -12.48
N LEU A 22 28.43 -28.62 -12.36
CA LEU A 22 27.85 -27.63 -11.44
C LEU A 22 26.46 -27.17 -11.87
N ALA A 23 26.18 -27.11 -13.18
CA ALA A 23 24.87 -26.72 -13.73
C ALA A 23 23.73 -27.60 -13.20
N ASN A 24 23.95 -28.93 -13.13
CA ASN A 24 22.97 -29.87 -12.59
C ASN A 24 22.66 -29.62 -11.11
N LYS A 25 23.62 -29.11 -10.33
CA LYS A 25 23.39 -28.73 -8.93
C LYS A 25 22.67 -27.39 -8.85
N LEU A 26 23.07 -26.42 -9.68
CA LEU A 26 22.43 -25.10 -9.71
C LEU A 26 20.94 -25.19 -10.08
N TRP A 27 20.56 -26.03 -11.05
CA TRP A 27 19.15 -26.21 -11.44
C TRP A 27 18.29 -26.87 -10.35
N LYS A 28 18.88 -27.55 -9.37
CA LYS A 28 18.14 -27.99 -8.18
C LYS A 28 17.83 -26.84 -7.22
N ILE A 29 18.67 -25.81 -7.21
CA ILE A 29 18.53 -24.64 -6.33
C ILE A 29 17.55 -23.63 -6.96
N ILE A 30 17.60 -23.46 -8.28
CA ILE A 30 16.69 -22.59 -9.04
C ILE A 30 15.98 -23.40 -10.15
N PRO A 31 14.99 -24.24 -9.79
CA PRO A 31 14.30 -25.12 -10.74
C PRO A 31 13.51 -24.36 -11.81
N GLU A 32 13.06 -23.14 -11.52
CA GLU A 32 12.37 -22.26 -12.47
C GLU A 32 13.24 -21.90 -13.69
N SER A 33 14.55 -22.11 -13.59
CA SER A 33 15.55 -21.78 -14.60
C SER A 33 16.12 -22.96 -15.38
N ASN A 34 15.57 -24.17 -15.23
CA ASN A 34 16.19 -25.44 -15.63
C ASN A 34 16.54 -25.58 -17.14
N LYS A 35 16.24 -24.59 -18.01
CA LYS A 35 16.58 -24.64 -19.45
C LYS A 35 16.94 -23.31 -20.11
N ARG A 36 16.87 -22.17 -19.41
CA ARG A 36 17.17 -20.84 -19.98
C ARG A 36 17.44 -19.77 -18.91
N PRO A 37 18.14 -18.68 -19.27
CA PRO A 37 18.16 -17.45 -18.49
C PRO A 37 16.78 -16.97 -18.05
N MET A 38 16.71 -16.42 -16.83
CA MET A 38 15.53 -15.72 -16.32
C MET A 38 15.67 -14.22 -16.55
N GLY A 39 14.69 -13.62 -17.22
CA GLY A 39 14.58 -12.16 -17.33
C GLY A 39 14.14 -11.53 -16.01
N ALA A 40 14.37 -10.22 -15.87
CA ALA A 40 14.02 -9.50 -14.64
C ALA A 40 12.53 -9.61 -14.28
N MET A 41 11.63 -9.58 -15.27
CA MET A 41 10.19 -9.74 -15.01
C MET A 41 9.85 -11.09 -14.38
N GLU A 42 10.48 -12.17 -14.86
CA GLU A 42 10.24 -13.53 -14.37
C GLU A 42 10.75 -13.70 -12.93
N VAL A 43 11.91 -13.09 -12.62
CA VAL A 43 12.45 -13.01 -11.26
C VAL A 43 11.46 -12.28 -10.34
N ILE A 44 10.95 -11.13 -10.78
CA ILE A 44 9.97 -10.36 -10.01
C ILE A 44 8.67 -11.15 -9.80
N ASP A 45 8.15 -11.82 -10.83
CA ASP A 45 6.89 -12.56 -10.74
C ASP A 45 7.02 -13.82 -9.86
N ALA A 46 8.21 -14.41 -9.77
CA ALA A 46 8.49 -15.49 -8.84
C ALA A 46 8.44 -15.04 -7.37
N VAL A 47 8.86 -13.79 -7.08
CA VAL A 47 8.87 -13.22 -5.72
C VAL A 47 7.48 -12.70 -5.31
N LYS A 48 6.76 -12.05 -6.21
CA LYS A 48 5.43 -11.45 -5.94
C LYS A 48 4.40 -12.44 -5.38
N LYS A 49 4.50 -13.72 -5.70
CA LYS A 49 3.56 -14.76 -5.24
C LYS A 49 3.55 -14.93 -3.72
N GLU A 50 4.54 -14.40 -3.02
CA GLU A 50 4.72 -14.54 -1.56
C GLU A 50 4.22 -13.33 -0.75
N ASN A 51 3.55 -12.34 -1.38
CA ASN A 51 2.95 -11.16 -0.72
C ASN A 51 3.90 -10.31 0.16
N SER A 52 5.22 -10.44 -0.02
CA SER A 52 6.21 -9.61 0.70
C SER A 52 6.58 -8.35 -0.09
N LEU A 53 7.15 -7.37 0.61
CA LEU A 53 7.79 -6.19 0.01
C LEU A 53 8.75 -6.66 -1.11
N LEU A 54 8.63 -6.09 -2.30
CA LEU A 54 9.46 -6.47 -3.43
C LEU A 54 10.75 -5.67 -3.42
N ASP A 55 11.83 -6.26 -2.89
CA ASP A 55 13.16 -5.67 -2.84
C ASP A 55 14.26 -6.68 -3.19
N ILE A 56 15.51 -6.21 -3.24
CA ILE A 56 16.69 -7.05 -3.55
C ILE A 56 16.86 -8.18 -2.53
N ASN A 57 16.58 -7.93 -1.25
CA ASN A 57 16.70 -8.94 -0.20
C ASN A 57 15.70 -10.07 -0.37
N SER A 58 14.45 -9.75 -0.71
CA SER A 58 13.39 -10.71 -0.97
C SER A 58 13.68 -11.55 -2.21
N ILE A 59 14.25 -10.94 -3.27
CA ILE A 59 14.75 -11.67 -4.44
C ILE A 59 15.85 -12.64 -4.02
N CYS A 60 16.86 -12.18 -3.27
CA CYS A 60 17.98 -13.03 -2.87
C CYS A 60 17.51 -14.20 -1.99
N LYS A 61 16.59 -13.93 -1.06
CA LYS A 61 15.97 -14.96 -0.21
C LYS A 61 15.21 -16.01 -1.05
N LYS A 62 14.39 -15.57 -2.00
CA LYS A 62 13.60 -16.46 -2.87
C LYS A 62 14.47 -17.45 -3.64
N PHE A 63 15.64 -17.00 -4.09
CA PHE A 63 16.55 -17.79 -4.91
C PHE A 63 17.74 -18.38 -4.14
N ASN A 64 17.68 -18.39 -2.80
CA ASN A 64 18.75 -18.88 -1.92
C ASN A 64 20.14 -18.27 -2.25
N ILE A 65 20.15 -16.98 -2.55
CA ILE A 65 21.37 -16.20 -2.81
C ILE A 65 21.81 -15.53 -1.51
N VAL A 66 23.03 -15.83 -1.08
CA VAL A 66 23.62 -15.27 0.13
C VAL A 66 24.31 -13.96 -0.18
N LEU A 67 23.90 -12.89 0.50
CA LEU A 67 24.54 -11.57 0.42
C LEU A 67 25.63 -11.44 1.49
N LYS A 68 26.83 -11.00 1.12
CA LYS A 68 27.96 -10.76 2.03
C LYS A 68 28.61 -9.41 1.75
N LYS A 69 28.47 -8.46 2.67
CA LYS A 69 29.19 -7.19 2.57
C LYS A 69 30.69 -7.42 2.79
N ASN A 70 31.52 -7.04 1.82
CA ASN A 70 32.98 -7.25 1.86
C ASN A 70 33.75 -6.01 1.37
N MET A 71 34.22 -5.22 2.33
CA MET A 71 35.02 -4.01 2.07
C MET A 71 36.45 -4.31 1.57
N LYS A 72 36.94 -5.54 1.74
CA LYS A 72 38.31 -5.95 1.36
C LYS A 72 38.47 -6.26 -0.13
N LEU A 73 37.39 -6.21 -0.91
CA LEU A 73 37.45 -6.43 -2.36
C LEU A 73 38.36 -5.37 -3.00
N LYS A 74 39.41 -5.80 -3.72
CA LYS A 74 40.39 -4.90 -4.33
C LYS A 74 39.95 -4.47 -5.73
N LYS A 75 40.12 -5.36 -6.71
CA LYS A 75 39.97 -5.09 -8.15
C LYS A 75 38.53 -4.81 -8.59
N TYR A 76 37.54 -5.29 -7.84
CA TYR A 76 36.13 -5.20 -8.19
C TYR A 76 35.31 -4.75 -6.99
N ASN A 77 34.17 -4.10 -7.23
CA ASN A 77 33.29 -3.65 -6.15
C ASN A 77 32.29 -4.72 -5.71
N SER A 78 32.04 -5.69 -6.57
CA SER A 78 31.25 -6.87 -6.27
C SER A 78 31.76 -8.09 -7.04
N LYS A 79 31.40 -9.27 -6.55
CA LYS A 79 31.66 -10.57 -7.19
C LYS A 79 30.59 -11.56 -6.79
N SER A 80 30.28 -12.51 -7.65
CA SER A 80 29.38 -13.62 -7.37
C SER A 80 30.08 -14.95 -7.57
N ASN A 81 29.71 -15.94 -6.77
CA ASN A 81 30.29 -17.28 -6.86
C ASN A 81 29.24 -18.35 -6.55
N PHE A 82 29.37 -19.49 -7.20
CA PHE A 82 28.66 -20.72 -6.89
C PHE A 82 29.66 -21.81 -6.53
N ASP A 83 29.62 -22.30 -5.29
CA ASP A 83 30.53 -23.33 -4.79
C ASP A 83 30.02 -24.77 -5.04
N GLY A 84 28.85 -24.91 -5.67
CA GLY A 84 28.15 -26.18 -5.88
C GLY A 84 26.95 -26.37 -4.96
N ASN A 85 26.85 -25.62 -3.86
CA ASN A 85 25.76 -25.69 -2.90
C ASN A 85 25.08 -24.34 -2.71
N ASN A 86 25.84 -23.24 -2.64
CA ASN A 86 25.34 -21.91 -2.36
C ASN A 86 25.78 -20.92 -3.44
N ILE A 87 24.87 -20.02 -3.80
CA ILE A 87 25.20 -18.84 -4.59
C ILE A 87 25.47 -17.70 -3.61
N THR A 88 26.65 -17.08 -3.71
CA THR A 88 27.03 -15.95 -2.85
C THR A 88 27.34 -14.73 -3.69
N ILE A 89 26.84 -13.56 -3.28
CA ILE A 89 27.26 -12.25 -3.79
C ILE A 89 28.04 -11.54 -2.69
N GLU A 90 29.29 -11.22 -2.97
CA GLU A 90 30.09 -10.32 -2.15
C GLU A 90 30.06 -8.92 -2.77
N TYR A 91 29.82 -7.88 -1.96
CA TYR A 91 29.65 -6.51 -2.45
C TYR A 91 30.18 -5.47 -1.46
N LYS A 92 30.63 -4.32 -1.97
CA LYS A 92 30.95 -3.15 -1.14
C LYS A 92 29.71 -2.27 -0.92
N ASP A 93 29.01 -1.99 -2.01
CA ASP A 93 27.84 -1.12 -2.08
C ASP A 93 26.65 -1.91 -2.63
N GLU A 94 25.46 -1.69 -2.06
CA GLU A 94 24.25 -2.42 -2.44
C GLU A 94 23.84 -2.15 -3.89
N LYS A 95 24.22 -0.99 -4.44
CA LYS A 95 23.98 -0.64 -5.85
C LYS A 95 24.66 -1.59 -6.84
N ASP A 96 25.67 -2.34 -6.41
CA ASP A 96 26.40 -3.28 -7.24
C ASP A 96 25.73 -4.67 -7.30
N ILE A 97 24.77 -4.95 -6.40
CA ILE A 97 24.08 -6.25 -6.32
C ILE A 97 23.22 -6.54 -7.56
N PRO A 98 22.41 -5.58 -8.10
CA PRO A 98 21.57 -5.85 -9.27
C PRO A 98 22.34 -6.36 -10.50
N GLU A 99 23.56 -5.88 -10.73
CA GLU A 99 24.42 -6.35 -11.82
C GLU A 99 24.92 -7.78 -11.55
N GLN A 100 25.27 -8.11 -10.31
CA GLN A 100 25.61 -9.48 -9.91
C GLN A 100 24.43 -10.45 -10.07
N LEU A 101 23.22 -10.01 -9.73
CA LEU A 101 22.00 -10.77 -10.03
C LEU A 101 21.84 -10.96 -11.54
N GLY A 102 22.18 -9.95 -12.34
CA GLY A 102 22.27 -10.08 -13.79
C GLY A 102 23.23 -11.20 -14.23
N HIS A 103 24.43 -11.27 -13.65
CA HIS A 103 25.35 -12.37 -13.96
C HIS A 103 24.80 -13.74 -13.57
N ILE A 104 24.15 -13.85 -12.41
CA ILE A 104 23.53 -15.09 -11.95
C ILE A 104 22.40 -15.53 -12.89
N PHE A 105 21.42 -14.65 -13.13
CA PHE A 105 20.22 -15.01 -13.87
C PHE A 105 20.41 -15.09 -15.39
N GLN A 106 21.40 -14.37 -15.95
CA GLN A 106 21.67 -14.38 -17.39
C GLN A 106 22.81 -15.32 -17.79
N ASN A 107 23.85 -15.42 -16.96
CA ASN A 107 25.09 -16.08 -17.34
C ASN A 107 25.34 -17.40 -16.58
N PHE A 108 25.04 -17.49 -15.27
CA PHE A 108 25.28 -18.71 -14.48
C PHE A 108 24.35 -19.84 -14.93
N LEU A 109 23.07 -19.54 -15.15
CA LEU A 109 22.08 -20.51 -15.61
C LEU A 109 22.33 -21.02 -17.02
N SER A 110 23.03 -20.22 -17.84
CA SER A 110 23.53 -20.62 -19.14
C SER A 110 24.83 -21.44 -19.06
N SER A 111 25.27 -21.80 -17.85
CA SER A 111 26.52 -22.53 -17.55
C SER A 111 27.80 -21.82 -18.00
N ILE A 112 27.73 -20.50 -18.18
CA ILE A 112 28.82 -19.72 -18.78
C ILE A 112 29.88 -19.44 -17.72
N TYR A 113 29.46 -19.01 -16.52
CA TYR A 113 30.32 -18.71 -15.38
C TYR A 113 29.69 -19.21 -14.09
N PHE A 114 30.45 -19.81 -13.19
CA PHE A 114 30.05 -19.97 -11.78
C PHE A 114 30.79 -19.04 -10.84
N GLN A 115 31.81 -18.34 -11.34
CA GLN A 115 32.53 -17.31 -10.61
C GLN A 115 32.60 -16.06 -11.49
N TYR A 116 32.17 -14.95 -10.94
CA TYR A 116 32.17 -13.65 -11.60
C TYR A 116 32.76 -12.58 -10.66
N PRO A 117 33.63 -11.67 -11.13
CA PRO A 117 34.19 -11.63 -12.48
C PRO A 117 35.02 -12.88 -12.82
N PRO A 118 35.04 -13.31 -14.09
CA PRO A 118 35.81 -14.48 -14.48
C PRO A 118 37.31 -14.18 -14.31
N LYS A 119 38.06 -15.20 -13.87
CA LYS A 119 39.51 -15.08 -13.66
C LYS A 119 40.30 -14.82 -14.95
N TYR A 120 39.70 -15.10 -16.10
CA TYR A 120 40.34 -15.05 -17.41
C TYR A 120 39.56 -14.13 -18.34
N ASN A 121 40.28 -13.48 -19.25
CA ASN A 121 39.67 -12.65 -20.29
C ASN A 121 39.12 -13.56 -21.39
N LEU A 122 37.82 -13.46 -21.65
CA LEU A 122 37.10 -14.26 -22.63
C LEU A 122 36.54 -13.34 -23.69
N LYS A 123 36.57 -13.76 -24.96
CA LYS A 123 36.06 -12.95 -26.09
C LYS A 123 34.58 -12.59 -25.94
N THR A 124 33.82 -13.35 -25.14
CA THR A 124 32.38 -13.15 -24.93
C THR A 124 32.06 -12.31 -23.69
N ILE A 125 33.06 -11.90 -22.90
CA ILE A 125 32.82 -11.24 -21.61
C ILE A 125 31.96 -9.98 -21.77
N ASP A 126 32.28 -9.12 -22.74
CA ASP A 126 31.56 -7.85 -22.98
C ASP A 126 30.07 -8.06 -23.30
N LEU A 127 29.74 -9.13 -24.02
CA LEU A 127 28.34 -9.48 -24.29
C LEU A 127 27.60 -9.86 -23.00
N HIS A 128 28.27 -10.62 -22.12
CA HIS A 128 27.71 -11.07 -20.85
C HIS A 128 27.60 -9.94 -19.82
N GLU A 129 28.55 -8.99 -19.81
CA GLU A 129 28.45 -7.73 -19.09
C GLU A 129 27.21 -6.95 -19.52
N LYS A 130 27.05 -6.74 -20.84
CA LYS A 130 25.92 -6.00 -21.39
C LYS A 130 24.58 -6.63 -21.01
N LYS A 131 24.49 -7.97 -21.03
CA LYS A 131 23.29 -8.69 -20.59
C LYS A 131 23.02 -8.50 -19.10
N ALA A 132 24.04 -8.60 -18.24
CA ALA A 132 23.91 -8.42 -16.81
C ALA A 132 23.48 -6.99 -16.46
N LYS A 133 24.10 -5.97 -17.07
CA LYS A 133 23.74 -4.56 -16.90
C LYS A 133 22.34 -4.24 -17.39
N ASN A 134 21.93 -4.77 -18.54
CA ASN A 134 20.56 -4.60 -19.04
C ASN A 134 19.53 -5.24 -18.10
N PHE A 135 19.83 -6.43 -17.59
CA PHE A 135 19.01 -7.09 -16.58
C PHE A 135 18.89 -6.21 -15.31
N ALA A 136 20.00 -5.71 -14.79
CA ALA A 136 20.05 -4.87 -13.60
C ALA A 136 19.19 -3.60 -13.74
N ASN A 137 19.36 -2.88 -14.85
CA ASN A 137 18.56 -1.69 -15.15
C ASN A 137 17.07 -2.03 -15.20
N ARG A 138 16.71 -3.13 -15.87
CA ARG A 138 15.31 -3.56 -15.95
C ARG A 138 14.76 -3.97 -14.59
N LEU A 139 15.56 -4.66 -13.77
CA LEU A 139 15.19 -5.09 -12.43
C LEU A 139 14.87 -3.88 -11.53
N ASN A 140 15.79 -2.91 -11.47
CA ASN A 140 15.62 -1.69 -10.67
C ASN A 140 14.37 -0.90 -11.09
N LEU A 141 14.14 -0.76 -12.40
CA LEU A 141 12.93 -0.11 -12.91
C LEU A 141 11.64 -0.82 -12.49
N LEU A 142 11.64 -2.16 -12.49
CA LEU A 142 10.47 -2.95 -12.11
C LEU A 142 10.20 -2.88 -10.59
N ILE A 143 11.24 -2.92 -9.77
CA ILE A 143 11.14 -2.73 -8.31
C ILE A 143 10.52 -1.36 -8.01
N ALA A 144 11.08 -0.29 -8.58
CA ALA A 144 10.57 1.07 -8.38
C ALA A 144 9.11 1.22 -8.87
N ARG A 145 8.76 0.64 -10.02
CA ARG A 145 7.37 0.63 -10.52
C ARG A 145 6.41 -0.06 -9.55
N TYR A 146 6.84 -1.16 -8.95
CA TYR A 146 6.00 -1.92 -8.03
C TYR A 146 5.76 -1.14 -6.73
N GLU A 147 6.81 -0.52 -6.18
CA GLU A 147 6.72 0.33 -5.01
C GLU A 147 5.76 1.52 -5.24
N LEU A 148 5.88 2.20 -6.39
CA LEU A 148 4.95 3.26 -6.77
C LEU A 148 3.49 2.77 -6.87
N ALA A 149 3.26 1.62 -7.51
CA ALA A 149 1.93 1.04 -7.63
C ALA A 149 1.33 0.66 -6.27
N PHE A 150 2.16 0.12 -5.37
CA PHE A 150 1.76 -0.22 -4.00
C PHE A 150 1.38 1.02 -3.18
N ASN A 151 2.18 2.08 -3.28
CA ASN A 151 1.90 3.36 -2.61
C ASN A 151 0.64 4.04 -3.16
N LEU A 152 0.43 4.02 -4.48
CA LEU A 152 -0.79 4.52 -5.10
C LEU A 152 -2.04 3.77 -4.59
N LYS A 153 -1.97 2.44 -4.47
CA LYS A 153 -3.07 1.63 -3.93
C LYS A 153 -3.44 2.07 -2.51
N LYS A 154 -2.46 2.23 -1.62
CA LYS A 154 -2.69 2.74 -0.25
C LYS A 154 -3.32 4.13 -0.23
N HIS A 155 -2.87 5.02 -1.12
CA HIS A 155 -3.44 6.35 -1.23
C HIS A 155 -4.94 6.31 -1.64
N PHE A 156 -5.31 5.44 -2.59
CA PHE A 156 -6.71 5.25 -2.96
C PHE A 156 -7.58 4.68 -1.84
N GLU A 157 -7.03 3.80 -1.00
CA GLU A 157 -7.73 3.30 0.20
C GLU A 157 -8.05 4.43 1.19
N ILE A 158 -7.11 5.37 1.40
CA ILE A 158 -7.31 6.57 2.24
C ILE A 158 -8.41 7.47 1.64
N ILE A 159 -8.36 7.75 0.34
CA ILE A 159 -9.39 8.55 -0.34
C ILE A 159 -10.78 7.92 -0.15
N ASN A 160 -10.89 6.60 -0.29
CA ASN A 160 -12.16 5.91 -0.13
C ASN A 160 -12.69 6.00 1.31
N ASN A 161 -11.82 5.92 2.32
CA ASN A 161 -12.22 6.13 3.71
C ASN A 161 -12.67 7.57 3.98
N LEU A 162 -11.96 8.56 3.42
CA LEU A 162 -12.35 9.97 3.54
C LEU A 162 -13.72 10.24 2.90
N LYS A 163 -14.01 9.66 1.73
CA LYS A 163 -15.34 9.75 1.09
C LYS A 163 -16.47 9.27 2.01
N LYS A 164 -16.27 8.13 2.67
CA LYS A 164 -17.24 7.61 3.67
C LYS A 164 -17.45 8.58 4.84
N HIS A 165 -16.38 9.20 5.34
CA HIS A 165 -16.50 10.22 6.39
C HIS A 165 -17.30 11.45 5.93
N PHE A 166 -17.08 11.92 4.69
CA PHE A 166 -17.85 13.04 4.14
C PHE A 166 -19.34 12.73 3.98
N GLU A 167 -19.70 11.49 3.61
CA GLU A 167 -21.11 11.05 3.58
C GLU A 167 -21.77 11.13 4.96
N ILE A 168 -21.07 10.70 6.01
CA ILE A 168 -21.55 10.79 7.40
C ILE A 168 -21.76 12.26 7.81
N ILE A 169 -20.79 13.14 7.51
CA ILE A 169 -20.90 14.58 7.81
C ILE A 169 -22.12 15.19 7.11
N ASN A 170 -22.35 14.85 5.83
CA ASN A 170 -23.51 15.35 5.10
C ASN A 170 -24.83 14.87 5.69
N ASN A 171 -24.91 13.62 6.14
CA ASN A 171 -26.11 13.12 6.83
C ASN A 171 -26.34 13.82 8.18
N LEU A 172 -25.29 14.05 8.96
CA LEU A 172 -25.37 14.79 10.22
C LEU A 172 -25.87 16.23 10.01
N LYS A 173 -25.40 16.94 8.97
CA LYS A 173 -25.89 18.28 8.63
C LYS A 173 -27.41 18.30 8.42
N LYS A 174 -27.94 17.32 7.67
CA LYS A 174 -29.40 17.19 7.45
C LYS A 174 -30.16 16.97 8.76
N HIS A 175 -29.64 16.16 9.68
CA HIS A 175 -30.25 15.97 11.00
C HIS A 175 -30.29 17.26 11.83
N PHE A 176 -29.22 18.06 11.81
CA PHE A 176 -29.19 19.34 12.52
C PHE A 176 -30.21 20.35 11.97
N GLU A 177 -30.45 20.39 10.66
CA GLU A 177 -31.51 21.22 10.06
C GLU A 177 -32.90 20.84 10.58
N ILE A 178 -33.21 19.54 10.69
CA ILE A 178 -34.47 19.05 11.23
C ILE A 178 -34.65 19.48 12.70
N ILE A 179 -33.60 19.34 13.52
CA ILE A 179 -33.64 19.75 14.94
C ILE A 179 -33.92 21.25 15.06
N ASN A 180 -33.30 22.08 14.22
CA ASN A 180 -33.55 23.52 14.23
C ASN A 180 -34.99 23.88 13.84
N ASN A 181 -35.57 23.19 12.85
CA ASN A 181 -36.96 23.40 12.47
C ASN A 181 -37.94 22.97 13.59
N LEU A 182 -37.66 21.85 14.27
CA LEU A 182 -38.45 21.41 15.42
C LEU A 182 -38.41 22.43 16.57
N LYS A 183 -37.24 23.00 16.88
CA LYS A 183 -37.11 24.05 17.90
C LYS A 183 -38.02 25.25 17.61
N LYS A 184 -38.03 25.74 16.37
CA LYS A 184 -38.92 26.83 15.94
C LYS A 184 -40.40 26.47 16.12
N HIS A 185 -40.78 25.22 15.81
CA HIS A 185 -42.15 24.75 15.98
C HIS A 185 -42.56 24.71 17.47
N PHE A 186 -41.68 24.28 18.37
CA PHE A 186 -41.95 24.30 19.81
C PHE A 186 -42.09 25.72 20.38
N GLU A 187 -41.32 26.67 19.85
CA GLU A 187 -41.43 28.08 20.23
C GLU A 187 -42.81 28.67 19.87
N ILE A 188 -43.34 28.34 18.68
CA ILE A 188 -44.71 28.71 18.28
C ILE A 188 -45.75 28.10 19.24
N ILE A 189 -45.61 26.82 19.58
CA ILE A 189 -46.53 26.16 20.52
C ILE A 189 -46.52 26.85 21.89
N ASN A 190 -45.34 27.24 22.38
CA ASN A 190 -45.23 27.95 23.66
C ASN A 190 -45.91 29.32 23.59
N ASN A 191 -45.68 30.09 22.53
CA ASN A 191 -46.35 31.38 22.32
C ASN A 191 -47.88 31.25 22.28
N LEU A 192 -48.41 30.20 21.62
CA LEU A 192 -49.84 29.92 21.61
C LEU A 192 -50.37 29.59 23.01
N LYS A 193 -49.66 28.77 23.79
CA LYS A 193 -50.04 28.48 25.19
C LYS A 193 -50.08 29.75 26.04
N GLU A 194 -49.08 30.61 25.91
CA GLU A 194 -49.06 31.90 26.62
C GLU A 194 -50.24 32.79 26.25
N TYR A 195 -50.57 32.87 24.96
CA TYR A 195 -51.75 33.60 24.49
C TYR A 195 -53.05 33.04 25.09
N THR A 196 -53.23 31.70 25.06
CA THR A 196 -54.40 31.04 25.65
C THR A 196 -54.50 31.31 27.15
N ASN A 197 -53.38 31.26 27.87
CA ASN A 197 -53.34 31.56 29.31
C ASN A 197 -53.73 33.02 29.60
N LYS A 198 -53.22 33.98 28.83
CA LYS A 198 -53.61 35.39 28.93
C LYS A 198 -55.10 35.58 28.69
N ARG A 199 -55.65 34.95 27.65
CA ARG A 199 -57.10 34.99 27.34
C ARG A 199 -57.93 34.42 28.49
N ASN A 200 -57.55 33.26 29.03
CA ASN A 200 -58.26 32.64 30.14
C ASN A 200 -58.24 33.50 31.40
N ASN A 201 -57.12 34.17 31.69
CA ASN A 201 -57.01 35.09 32.82
C ASN A 201 -57.91 36.34 32.64
N LEU A 202 -58.01 36.88 31.42
CA LEU A 202 -58.95 37.98 31.12
C LEU A 202 -60.41 37.56 31.32
N ILE A 203 -60.78 36.39 30.82
CA ILE A 203 -62.13 35.82 30.99
C ILE A 203 -62.44 35.67 32.49
N LYS A 204 -61.53 35.09 33.28
CA LYS A 204 -61.70 34.96 34.74
C LYS A 204 -61.90 36.31 35.44
N LYS A 205 -61.16 37.35 35.04
CA LYS A 205 -61.33 38.72 35.58
C LYS A 205 -62.72 39.27 35.27
N GLN A 206 -63.17 39.16 34.01
CA GLN A 206 -64.52 39.60 33.60
C GLN A 206 -65.62 38.88 34.39
N TYR A 207 -65.53 37.56 34.56
CA TYR A 207 -66.49 36.81 35.39
C TYR A 207 -66.50 37.31 36.84
N SER A 208 -65.34 37.59 37.43
CA SER A 208 -65.26 38.13 38.79
C SER A 208 -65.87 39.53 38.91
N GLU A 209 -65.71 40.40 37.91
CA GLU A 209 -66.28 41.74 37.89
C GLU A 209 -67.81 41.69 37.77
N ILE A 210 -68.33 40.86 36.86
CA ILE A 210 -69.78 40.63 36.70
C ILE A 210 -70.40 40.14 38.01
N ASN A 211 -69.76 39.19 38.68
CA ASN A 211 -70.26 38.66 39.97
C ASN A 211 -70.29 39.75 41.06
N LYS A 212 -69.31 40.65 41.11
CA LYS A 212 -69.32 41.79 42.06
C LYS A 212 -70.48 42.75 41.79
N ILE A 213 -70.70 43.12 40.52
CA ILE A 213 -71.81 44.01 40.14
C ILE A 213 -73.16 43.37 40.50
N GLN A 214 -73.32 42.06 40.27
CA GLN A 214 -74.54 41.34 40.65
C GLN A 214 -74.77 41.37 42.17
N GLN A 215 -73.73 41.17 42.98
CA GLN A 215 -73.83 41.26 44.44
C GLN A 215 -74.18 42.68 44.93
N GLU A 216 -73.57 43.71 44.34
CA GLU A 216 -73.88 45.11 44.64
C GLU A 216 -75.34 45.46 44.28
N ASN A 217 -75.82 45.02 43.12
CA ASN A 217 -77.22 45.22 42.72
C ASN A 217 -78.21 44.52 43.66
N VAL A 218 -77.91 43.28 44.09
CA VAL A 218 -78.73 42.56 45.08
C VAL A 218 -78.76 43.32 46.41
N LYS A 219 -77.61 43.83 46.86
CA LYS A 219 -77.52 44.64 48.08
C LYS A 219 -78.34 45.92 47.97
N TYR A 220 -78.18 46.67 46.87
CA TYR A 220 -78.96 47.90 46.62
C TYR A 220 -80.47 47.65 46.64
N ASN A 221 -80.93 46.58 45.99
CA ASN A 221 -82.35 46.22 46.00
C ASN A 221 -82.83 45.88 47.41
N ASN A 222 -82.07 45.09 48.18
CA ASN A 222 -82.43 44.76 49.57
C ASN A 222 -82.50 46.01 50.45
N ASP A 223 -81.53 46.92 50.33
CA ASP A 223 -81.50 48.18 51.09
C ASP A 223 -82.67 49.09 50.71
N PHE A 224 -83.06 49.14 49.41
CA PHE A 224 -84.21 49.89 48.92
C PHE A 224 -85.55 49.37 49.51
N TYR A 225 -85.75 48.05 49.55
CA TYR A 225 -86.96 47.45 50.11
C TYR A 225 -87.04 47.53 51.65
N GLN A 226 -85.91 47.72 52.36
CA GLN A 226 -85.92 47.95 53.81
C GLN A 226 -86.18 49.41 54.19
N ALA A 227 -85.99 50.35 53.25
CA ALA A 227 -86.19 51.78 53.47
C ALA A 227 -87.60 52.29 53.09
N ALA A 228 -88.45 51.43 52.53
CA ALA A 228 -89.85 51.68 52.16
C ALA A 228 -90.81 51.07 53.18
#